data_AF-A0A822A669-F1
#
_entry.id   AF-A0A822A669-F1
#
_cell.length_a   1.000
_cell.length_b   1.000
_cell.length_c   1.000
_cell.angle_alpha   90.00
_cell.angle_beta   90.00
_cell.angle_gamma   90.00
#
_symmetry.space_group_name_H-M   'P 1'
#
loop_
_entity.id
_entity.type
_entity.pdbx_description
1 polymer ?
#
loop_
_entity_poly.entity_id
_entity_poly.type
_entity_poly.pdbx_seq_one_letter_code
_entity_poly.pdbx_strand_id
1 'polypeptide(L)'
;MLSVTDMNNKVLQAEMETTKQMLLDNSSTSSNNGSYIWKIANVAEKLANGIADRQTSIYSPPFYSSPTGYKMCMRLYMNGDGQARGTHLSLFFVLMRGDYDAILAWPFNYKVIFCLYDQTGSQRHIIDSFRPDIKSNSFQRPKSAMNIASGIPKFLPLSIIQPLDNPYVRDDSMFIRCFIDFESMPKMCIPYVINLNLGLPISIQEKAIQTEIEKRRTAASSGNCYTESSTKIDDLKVNK
;
A
#
# COMPACT_ATOMS: atom_id res chain seq x y z
N MET A 1 -8.58 -12.90 34.92
CA MET A 1 -7.39 -12.19 34.37
C MET A 1 -6.56 -13.25 33.65
N LEU A 2 -6.41 -13.19 32.33
CA LEU A 2 -5.54 -14.13 31.60
C LEU A 2 -4.09 -13.89 32.03
N SER A 3 -3.30 -14.95 32.21
CA SER A 3 -1.90 -14.80 32.63
C SER A 3 -1.08 -14.16 31.50
N VAL A 4 -0.01 -13.43 31.85
CA VAL A 4 0.92 -12.83 30.87
C VAL A 4 1.46 -13.88 29.91
N THR A 5 1.65 -15.11 30.40
CA THR A 5 2.10 -16.27 29.62
C THR A 5 1.07 -16.70 28.57
N ASP A 6 -0.23 -16.67 28.91
CA ASP A 6 -1.31 -17.00 27.95
C ASP A 6 -1.44 -15.94 26.85
N MET A 7 -1.19 -14.68 27.20
CA MET A 7 -1.17 -13.57 26.24
C MET A 7 0.00 -13.70 25.27
N ASN A 8 1.21 -13.96 25.78
CA ASN A 8 2.40 -14.15 24.96
C ASN A 8 2.28 -15.37 24.03
N ASN A 9 1.70 -16.47 24.51
CA ASN A 9 1.47 -17.65 23.68
C ASN A 9 0.47 -17.37 22.55
N LYS A 10 -0.58 -16.58 22.79
CA LYS A 10 -1.53 -16.16 21.74
C LYS A 10 -0.89 -15.26 20.69
N VAL A 11 -0.05 -14.32 21.13
CA VAL A 11 0.69 -13.44 20.21
C VAL A 11 1.65 -14.27 19.34
N LEU A 12 2.41 -15.19 19.95
CA LEU A 12 3.30 -16.09 19.21
C LEU A 12 2.55 -16.97 18.20
N GLN A 13 1.39 -17.49 18.59
CA GLN A 13 0.55 -18.29 17.69
C GLN A 13 0.01 -17.47 16.52
N ALA A 14 -0.44 -16.23 16.77
CA ALA A 14 -0.87 -15.32 15.72
C ALA A 14 0.28 -14.96 14.76
N GLU A 15 1.49 -14.72 15.29
CA GLU A 15 2.69 -14.46 14.48
C GLU A 15 3.12 -15.68 13.66
N MET A 16 3.08 -16.88 14.24
CA MET A 16 3.33 -18.14 13.53
C MET A 16 2.32 -18.39 12.42
N GLU A 17 1.03 -18.20 12.68
CA GLU A 17 -0.02 -18.43 11.67
C GLU A 17 0.09 -17.40 10.55
N THR A 18 0.41 -16.15 10.89
CA THR A 18 0.71 -15.12 9.88
C THR A 18 1.93 -15.52 9.05
N THR A 19 2.99 -16.06 9.66
CA THR A 19 4.20 -16.52 8.96
C THR A 19 3.92 -17.72 8.06
N LYS A 20 3.09 -18.66 8.52
CA LYS A 20 2.68 -19.83 7.76
C LYS A 20 1.79 -19.46 6.57
N GLN A 21 0.88 -18.51 6.75
CA GLN A 21 0.07 -17.94 5.67
C GLN A 21 0.95 -17.22 4.64
N MET A 22 1.93 -16.43 5.08
CA MET A 22 2.90 -15.78 4.20
C MET A 22 3.71 -16.78 3.36
N LEU A 23 4.04 -17.97 3.90
CA LEU A 23 4.76 -19.02 3.17
C LEU A 23 3.89 -19.69 2.10
N LEU A 24 2.60 -19.90 2.38
CA LEU A 24 1.66 -20.54 1.45
C LEU A 24 1.34 -19.63 0.25
N ASP A 25 1.16 -18.33 0.47
CA ASP A 25 0.83 -17.36 -0.59
C ASP A 25 2.01 -17.05 -1.54
N ASN A 26 3.24 -17.39 -1.12
CA ASN A 26 4.49 -17.09 -1.81
C ASN A 26 4.66 -17.86 -3.14
N SER A 27 3.94 -18.96 -3.35
CA SER A 27 4.15 -19.87 -4.49
C SER A 27 3.39 -19.46 -5.77
N SER A 28 2.48 -18.49 -5.70
CA SER A 28 1.55 -18.20 -6.80
C SER A 28 1.34 -16.71 -7.14
N THR A 29 1.99 -15.77 -6.42
CA THR A 29 1.69 -14.33 -6.60
C THR A 29 2.89 -13.37 -6.51
N SER A 30 4.13 -13.86 -6.58
CA SER A 30 5.32 -13.00 -6.53
C SER A 30 5.39 -12.09 -7.75
N SER A 31 4.94 -10.84 -7.60
CA SER A 31 5.15 -9.81 -8.59
C SER A 31 6.61 -9.38 -8.60
N ASN A 32 7.18 -9.33 -9.79
CA ASN A 32 8.59 -9.02 -10.05
C ASN A 32 8.74 -7.74 -10.90
N ASN A 33 7.81 -6.80 -10.78
CA ASN A 33 7.87 -5.51 -11.50
C ASN A 33 7.69 -4.32 -10.55
N GLY A 34 7.89 -4.52 -9.25
CA GLY A 34 7.73 -3.49 -8.24
C GLY A 34 6.29 -3.04 -8.01
N SER A 35 5.31 -3.81 -8.47
CA SER A 35 3.88 -3.54 -8.24
C SER A 35 3.17 -4.79 -7.74
N TYR A 36 2.55 -4.74 -6.56
CA TYR A 36 1.82 -5.86 -5.99
C TYR A 36 0.42 -5.45 -5.55
N ILE A 37 -0.58 -6.27 -5.84
CA ILE A 37 -1.97 -6.09 -5.39
C ILE A 37 -2.26 -7.14 -4.33
N TRP A 38 -2.50 -6.67 -3.12
CA TRP A 38 -2.88 -7.50 -1.99
C TRP A 38 -4.41 -7.59 -1.90
N LYS A 39 -4.94 -8.79 -2.16
CA LYS A 39 -6.31 -9.14 -1.80
C LYS A 39 -6.36 -9.47 -0.31
N ILE A 40 -7.19 -8.74 0.42
CA ILE A 40 -7.41 -8.96 1.85
C ILE A 40 -8.84 -9.45 2.00
N ALA A 41 -9.00 -10.74 2.30
CA ALA A 41 -10.30 -11.37 2.59
C ALA A 41 -10.63 -11.29 4.09
N ASN A 42 -11.88 -11.61 4.45
CA ASN A 42 -12.41 -11.58 5.82
C ASN A 42 -12.17 -10.22 6.49
N VAL A 43 -12.51 -9.14 5.79
CA VAL A 43 -12.27 -7.76 6.25
C VAL A 43 -13.03 -7.45 7.53
N ALA A 44 -14.30 -7.90 7.62
CA ALA A 44 -15.12 -7.71 8.82
C ALA A 44 -14.47 -8.33 10.07
N GLU A 45 -13.96 -9.56 9.95
CA GLU A 45 -13.25 -10.24 11.03
C GLU A 45 -11.96 -9.50 11.42
N LYS A 46 -11.18 -9.07 10.43
CA LYS A 46 -9.93 -8.35 10.64
C LYS A 46 -10.12 -6.98 11.29
N LEU A 47 -11.19 -6.26 10.93
CA LEU A 47 -11.62 -5.03 11.61
C LEU A 47 -11.97 -5.32 13.08
N ALA A 48 -12.80 -6.34 13.33
CA ALA A 48 -13.18 -6.71 14.69
C ALA A 48 -11.97 -7.13 15.55
N ASN A 49 -11.05 -7.91 14.98
CA ASN A 49 -9.82 -8.33 15.65
C ASN A 49 -8.87 -7.15 15.93
N GLY A 50 -8.80 -6.17 15.03
CA GLY A 50 -8.04 -4.93 15.23
C GLY A 50 -8.64 -4.03 16.31
N ILE A 51 -9.97 -3.93 16.38
CA ILE A 51 -10.67 -3.17 17.42
C ILE A 51 -10.52 -3.83 18.79
N ALA A 52 -10.61 -5.16 18.84
CA ALA A 52 -10.47 -5.95 20.06
C ALA A 52 -9.01 -6.22 20.45
N ASP A 53 -8.04 -5.66 19.72
CA ASP A 53 -6.60 -5.86 19.94
C ASP A 53 -6.12 -7.32 19.95
N ARG A 54 -6.88 -8.19 19.28
CA ARG A 54 -6.52 -9.61 19.09
C ARG A 54 -5.47 -9.80 18.00
N GLN A 55 -5.51 -8.93 16.99
CA GLN A 55 -4.52 -8.86 15.92
C GLN A 55 -4.36 -7.40 15.51
N THR A 56 -3.27 -6.77 15.95
CA THR A 56 -3.05 -5.33 15.76
C THR A 56 -2.66 -4.97 14.33
N SER A 57 -1.97 -5.88 13.63
CA SER A 57 -1.56 -5.68 12.24
C SER A 57 -1.53 -6.99 11.46
N ILE A 58 -1.67 -6.87 10.15
CA ILE A 58 -1.50 -7.96 9.17
C ILE A 58 -0.43 -7.57 8.14
N TYR A 59 0.22 -8.57 7.55
CA TYR A 59 1.23 -8.37 6.52
C TYR A 59 0.77 -8.94 5.18
N SER A 60 1.16 -8.28 4.10
CA SER A 60 1.05 -8.87 2.77
C SER A 60 2.10 -9.96 2.59
N PRO A 61 1.88 -10.89 1.63
CA PRO A 61 2.96 -11.68 1.07
C PRO A 61 4.12 -10.79 0.58
N PRO A 62 5.37 -11.29 0.61
CA PRO A 62 6.49 -10.60 0.01
C PRO A 62 6.33 -10.43 -1.50
N PHE A 63 6.79 -9.30 -2.02
CA PHE A 63 6.89 -9.02 -3.45
C PHE A 63 8.22 -8.32 -3.77
N TYR A 64 8.57 -8.27 -5.05
CA TYR A 64 9.89 -7.83 -5.48
C TYR A 64 9.83 -6.69 -6.50
N SER A 65 10.86 -5.83 -6.47
CA SER A 65 11.00 -4.81 -7.51
C SER A 65 11.35 -5.39 -8.88
N SER A 66 12.09 -6.49 -8.89
CA SER A 66 12.49 -7.30 -10.05
C SER A 66 12.87 -8.70 -9.57
N PRO A 67 13.08 -9.69 -10.45
CA PRO A 67 13.50 -11.04 -10.03
C PRO A 67 14.78 -11.06 -9.17
N THR A 68 15.64 -10.06 -9.31
CA THR A 68 16.88 -9.88 -8.53
C THR A 68 16.87 -8.57 -7.72
N GLY A 69 15.68 -8.06 -7.42
CA GLY A 69 15.49 -6.73 -6.87
C GLY A 69 15.28 -6.69 -5.35
N TYR A 70 14.80 -5.55 -4.86
CA TYR A 70 14.44 -5.36 -3.46
C TYR A 70 13.28 -6.27 -3.08
N LYS A 71 13.38 -6.95 -1.93
CA LYS A 71 12.29 -7.70 -1.31
C LYS A 71 11.50 -6.80 -0.36
N MET A 72 10.18 -6.78 -0.51
CA MET A 72 9.31 -5.82 0.18
C MET A 72 8.00 -6.49 0.61
N CYS A 73 7.32 -5.91 1.59
CA CYS A 73 5.93 -6.23 1.90
C CYS A 73 5.18 -5.00 2.43
N MET A 74 3.86 -5.12 2.58
CA MET A 74 3.02 -4.16 3.26
C MET A 74 2.67 -4.63 4.67
N ARG A 75 2.47 -3.68 5.59
CA ARG A 75 1.91 -3.91 6.92
C ARG A 75 0.70 -3.00 7.11
N LEU A 76 -0.45 -3.58 7.42
CA LEU A 76 -1.72 -2.86 7.59
C LEU A 76 -2.24 -3.03 9.02
N TYR A 77 -2.65 -1.92 9.62
CA TYR A 77 -3.33 -1.87 10.91
C TYR A 77 -4.79 -1.53 10.70
N MET A 78 -5.67 -2.51 10.96
CA MET A 78 -7.11 -2.41 10.72
C MET A 78 -7.81 -1.41 11.66
N ASN A 79 -7.20 -1.12 12.80
CA ASN A 79 -7.68 -0.14 13.78
C ASN A 79 -6.65 0.97 14.02
N GLY A 80 -5.74 1.18 13.07
CA GLY A 80 -4.72 2.20 13.11
C GLY A 80 -3.56 1.96 14.08
N ASP A 81 -2.51 2.75 13.92
CA ASP A 81 -1.28 2.71 14.70
C ASP A 81 -0.92 4.09 15.27
N GLY A 82 -0.26 4.11 16.43
CA GLY A 82 0.18 5.34 17.11
C GLY A 82 -0.95 6.36 17.29
N GLN A 83 -0.74 7.59 16.81
CA GLN A 83 -1.71 8.69 16.91
C GLN A 83 -2.95 8.52 16.03
N ALA A 84 -2.95 7.55 15.10
CA ALA A 84 -4.08 7.27 14.21
C ALA A 84 -4.95 6.10 14.69
N ARG A 85 -4.55 5.43 15.78
CA ARG A 85 -5.27 4.31 16.38
C ARG A 85 -6.71 4.70 16.73
N GLY A 86 -7.66 3.82 16.42
CA GLY A 86 -9.09 4.03 16.66
C GLY A 86 -9.76 5.02 15.71
N THR A 87 -9.03 5.63 14.77
CA THR A 87 -9.58 6.67 13.89
C THR A 87 -9.33 6.42 12.41
N HIS A 88 -8.22 5.77 12.05
CA HIS A 88 -7.87 5.47 10.66
C HIS A 88 -7.35 4.04 10.51
N LEU A 89 -7.42 3.49 9.29
CA LEU A 89 -6.50 2.47 8.83
C LEU A 89 -5.10 3.09 8.68
N SER A 90 -4.08 2.39 9.15
CA SER A 90 -2.68 2.77 8.95
C SER A 90 -1.98 1.76 8.05
N LEU A 91 -1.37 2.23 6.96
CA LEU A 91 -0.75 1.40 5.95
C LEU A 91 0.75 1.73 5.82
N PHE A 92 1.58 0.71 5.94
CA PHE A 92 3.03 0.85 5.94
C PHE A 92 3.70 -0.06 4.91
N PHE A 93 4.84 0.42 4.42
CA PHE A 93 5.78 -0.29 3.58
C PHE A 93 6.90 -0.85 4.46
N VAL A 94 7.40 -2.03 4.10
CA VAL A 94 8.47 -2.72 4.80
C VAL A 94 9.49 -3.21 3.80
N LEU A 95 10.76 -2.83 3.98
CA LEU A 95 11.89 -3.48 3.32
C LEU A 95 12.27 -4.74 4.08
N MET A 96 12.42 -5.83 3.34
CA MET A 96 12.83 -7.12 3.86
C MET A 96 14.23 -7.46 3.36
N ARG A 97 14.97 -8.27 4.12
CA ARG A 97 16.26 -8.78 3.66
C ARG A 97 16.06 -9.68 2.44
N GLY A 98 16.72 -9.32 1.35
CA GLY A 98 16.72 -10.07 0.08
C GLY A 98 18.06 -10.74 -0.19
N ASP A 99 18.05 -11.71 -1.11
CA ASP A 99 19.25 -12.48 -1.48
C ASP A 99 20.25 -11.63 -2.26
N TYR A 100 19.77 -10.60 -2.96
CA TYR A 100 20.57 -9.73 -3.82
C TYR A 100 20.98 -8.42 -3.14
N ASP A 101 20.68 -8.21 -1.85
CA ASP A 101 20.92 -6.94 -1.13
C ASP A 101 22.36 -6.42 -1.22
N ALA A 102 23.34 -7.31 -1.42
CA ALA A 102 24.76 -6.95 -1.56
C ALA A 102 25.10 -6.20 -2.85
N ILE A 103 24.28 -6.33 -3.90
CA ILE A 103 24.50 -5.72 -5.21
C ILE A 103 23.45 -4.64 -5.56
N LEU A 104 22.54 -4.33 -4.62
CA LEU A 104 21.53 -3.28 -4.77
C LEU A 104 22.03 -1.94 -4.23
N ALA A 105 21.46 -0.85 -4.75
CA ALA A 105 21.75 0.50 -4.27
C ALA A 105 21.08 0.76 -2.90
N TRP A 106 21.79 1.46 -2.01
CA TRP A 106 21.28 1.83 -0.69
C TRP A 106 21.69 3.28 -0.33
N PRO A 107 20.88 4.01 0.44
CA PRO A 107 19.56 3.63 0.96
C PRO A 107 18.48 3.57 -0.14
N PHE A 108 17.41 2.83 0.12
CA PHE A 108 16.25 2.78 -0.77
C PHE A 108 15.62 4.17 -0.88
N ASN A 109 15.56 4.73 -2.09
CA ASN A 109 15.13 6.11 -2.33
C ASN A 109 14.14 6.24 -3.50
N TYR A 110 13.25 5.25 -3.64
CA TYR A 110 12.21 5.25 -4.66
C TYR A 110 10.86 5.59 -4.06
N LYS A 111 10.05 6.36 -4.78
CA LYS A 111 8.74 6.78 -4.28
C LYS A 111 7.83 5.56 -4.15
N VAL A 112 7.17 5.43 -3.01
CA VAL A 112 6.21 4.35 -2.72
C VAL A 112 4.81 4.91 -2.87
N ILE A 113 3.96 4.22 -3.64
CA ILE A 113 2.58 4.63 -3.91
C ILE A 113 1.65 3.50 -3.48
N PHE A 114 0.66 3.86 -2.66
CA PHE A 114 -0.42 2.99 -2.25
C PHE A 114 -1.72 3.37 -2.96
N CYS A 115 -2.53 2.37 -3.25
CA CYS A 115 -3.86 2.55 -3.82
C CYS A 115 -4.83 1.55 -3.20
N LEU A 116 -5.88 2.03 -2.53
CA LEU A 116 -7.04 1.24 -2.15
C LEU A 116 -8.10 1.35 -3.24
N TYR A 117 -8.49 0.20 -3.81
CA TYR A 117 -9.43 0.16 -4.92
C TYR A 117 -10.87 0.35 -4.45
N ASP A 118 -11.52 1.42 -4.93
CA ASP A 118 -12.97 1.46 -5.14
C ASP A 118 -13.45 0.28 -6.03
N GLN A 119 -14.45 -0.44 -5.54
CA GLN A 119 -15.04 -1.62 -6.17
C GLN A 119 -16.44 -1.34 -6.76
N THR A 120 -16.89 -0.08 -6.79
CA THR A 120 -18.21 0.31 -7.36
C THR A 120 -18.18 0.58 -8.86
N GLY A 121 -16.99 0.61 -9.46
CA GLY A 121 -16.79 1.03 -10.85
C GLY A 121 -16.68 2.55 -11.03
N SER A 122 -16.80 3.35 -9.96
CA SER A 122 -16.67 4.81 -10.04
C SER A 122 -15.21 5.30 -10.14
N GLN A 123 -14.24 4.38 -10.03
CA GLN A 123 -12.79 4.65 -10.09
C GLN A 123 -12.32 5.69 -9.06
N ARG A 124 -13.06 5.84 -7.94
CA ARG A 124 -12.70 6.75 -6.83
C ARG A 124 -11.73 6.06 -5.87
N HIS A 125 -10.61 5.59 -6.40
CA HIS A 125 -9.59 4.93 -5.60
C HIS A 125 -8.93 5.91 -4.62
N ILE A 126 -8.56 5.43 -3.44
CA ILE A 126 -7.80 6.23 -2.47
C ILE A 126 -6.32 6.01 -2.74
N ILE A 127 -5.64 7.08 -3.12
CA ILE A 127 -4.24 7.05 -3.54
C ILE A 127 -3.45 7.96 -2.63
N ASP A 128 -2.40 7.42 -2.03
CA ASP A 128 -1.47 8.21 -1.25
C ASP A 128 -0.04 7.66 -1.45
N SER A 129 0.96 8.51 -1.22
CA SER A 129 2.34 8.18 -1.54
C SER A 129 3.32 8.94 -0.66
N PHE A 130 4.49 8.35 -0.47
CA PHE A 130 5.58 9.00 0.25
C PHE A 130 6.91 8.79 -0.48
N ARG A 131 7.85 9.70 -0.23
CA ARG A 131 9.25 9.49 -0.59
C ARG A 131 10.02 9.05 0.66
N PRO A 132 10.82 7.97 0.59
CA PRO A 132 11.67 7.54 1.69
C PRO A 132 12.53 8.68 2.25
N ASP A 133 12.61 8.77 3.58
CA ASP A 133 13.66 9.57 4.22
C ASP A 133 14.94 8.74 4.27
N ILE A 134 15.92 9.08 3.44
CA ILE A 134 17.19 8.37 3.32
C ILE A 134 18.01 8.33 4.62
N LYS A 135 17.68 9.16 5.63
CA LYS A 135 18.31 9.13 6.95
C LYS A 135 17.64 8.11 7.89
N SER A 136 16.43 7.67 7.60
CA SER A 136 15.70 6.71 8.42
C SER A 136 16.29 5.31 8.28
N ASN A 137 16.33 4.58 9.40
CA ASN A 137 16.71 3.17 9.46
C ASN A 137 15.75 2.26 8.68
N SER A 138 14.52 2.71 8.41
CA SER A 138 13.53 1.97 7.61
C SER A 138 14.02 1.67 6.19
N PHE A 139 14.89 2.52 5.63
CA PHE A 139 15.29 2.47 4.22
C PHE A 139 16.78 2.15 4.01
N GLN A 140 17.50 1.84 5.08
CA GLN A 140 18.87 1.34 4.99
C GLN A 140 18.88 -0.12 4.52
N ARG A 141 20.04 -0.60 4.09
CA ARG A 141 20.24 -2.02 3.80
C ARG A 141 19.81 -2.89 5.01
N PRO A 142 18.88 -3.84 4.84
CA PRO A 142 18.42 -4.69 5.92
C PRO A 142 19.56 -5.45 6.62
N LYS A 143 19.58 -5.36 7.94
CA LYS A 143 20.47 -6.16 8.81
C LYS A 143 19.72 -7.31 9.49
N SER A 144 18.41 -7.17 9.64
CA SER A 144 17.44 -8.15 10.15
C SER A 144 16.52 -8.64 9.03
N ALA A 145 15.64 -9.60 9.32
CA ALA A 145 14.67 -10.11 8.33
C ALA A 145 13.79 -9.01 7.73
N MET A 146 13.41 -8.01 8.54
CA MET A 146 12.63 -6.85 8.14
C MET A 146 13.21 -5.59 8.79
N ASN A 147 13.15 -4.48 8.07
CA ASN A 147 13.37 -3.15 8.62
C ASN A 147 12.12 -2.65 9.37
N ILE A 148 12.27 -1.53 10.09
CA ILE A 148 11.15 -0.83 10.72
C ILE A 148 10.21 -0.32 9.62
N ALA A 149 8.92 -0.62 9.74
CA ALA A 149 7.90 -0.20 8.80
C ALA A 149 7.81 1.33 8.71
N SER A 150 7.54 1.87 7.51
CA SER A 150 7.36 3.30 7.27
C SER A 150 6.26 3.52 6.23
N GLY A 151 5.43 4.55 6.40
CA GLY A 151 4.25 4.74 5.56
C GLY A 151 3.31 5.79 6.11
N ILE A 152 2.00 5.50 6.05
CA ILE A 152 0.93 6.49 6.16
C ILE A 152 0.02 6.11 7.33
N PRO A 153 0.23 6.72 8.52
CA PRO A 153 -0.59 6.43 9.69
C PRO A 153 -2.08 6.75 9.48
N LYS A 154 -2.41 7.83 8.77
CA LYS A 154 -3.79 8.26 8.52
C LYS A 154 -4.21 7.95 7.08
N PHE A 155 -4.09 6.69 6.66
CA PHE A 155 -4.32 6.30 5.26
C PHE A 155 -5.80 6.37 4.85
N LEU A 156 -6.70 5.86 5.70
CA LEU A 156 -8.14 5.94 5.45
C LEU A 156 -8.91 6.10 6.78
N PRO A 157 -9.76 7.12 6.95
CA PRO A 157 -10.63 7.22 8.12
C PRO A 157 -11.49 5.97 8.30
N LEU A 158 -11.60 5.48 9.55
CA LEU A 158 -12.43 4.30 9.85
C LEU A 158 -13.91 4.55 9.55
N SER A 159 -14.38 5.79 9.68
CA SER A 159 -15.74 6.20 9.32
C SER A 159 -16.09 5.94 7.85
N ILE A 160 -15.09 5.79 6.99
CA ILE A 160 -15.29 5.48 5.57
C ILE A 160 -15.40 3.97 5.33
N ILE A 161 -14.64 3.13 6.04
CA ILE A 161 -14.58 1.68 5.79
C ILE A 161 -15.50 0.84 6.69
N GLN A 162 -15.90 1.37 7.85
CA GLN A 162 -16.79 0.66 8.79
C GLN A 162 -18.24 0.49 8.31
N PRO A 163 -18.85 1.45 7.57
CA PRO A 163 -20.19 1.23 7.02
C PRO A 163 -20.24 0.02 6.09
N LEU A 164 -21.30 -0.78 6.18
CA LEU A 164 -21.44 -2.04 5.42
C LEU A 164 -21.45 -1.84 3.90
N ASP A 165 -21.93 -0.69 3.44
CA ASP A 165 -22.09 -0.31 2.03
C ASP A 165 -20.88 0.45 1.45
N ASN A 166 -19.81 0.63 2.24
CA ASN A 166 -18.62 1.39 1.82
C ASN A 166 -18.07 0.92 0.46
N PRO A 167 -17.55 1.79 -0.41
CA PRO A 167 -17.17 1.41 -1.78
C PRO A 167 -15.93 0.51 -1.88
N TYR A 168 -15.20 0.31 -0.79
CA TYR A 168 -13.87 -0.33 -0.80
C TYR A 168 -13.87 -1.80 -0.37
N VAL A 169 -14.96 -2.28 0.24
CA VAL A 169 -15.13 -3.67 0.67
C VAL A 169 -16.33 -4.30 -0.05
N ARG A 170 -16.09 -5.36 -0.82
CA ARG A 170 -17.13 -6.16 -1.50
C ARG A 170 -16.76 -7.64 -1.35
N ASP A 171 -17.76 -8.50 -1.18
CA ASP A 171 -17.56 -9.93 -0.91
C ASP A 171 -16.56 -10.18 0.25
N ASP A 172 -16.74 -9.39 1.31
CA ASP A 172 -15.87 -9.32 2.51
C ASP A 172 -14.36 -9.22 2.17
N SER A 173 -14.05 -8.56 1.06
CA SER A 173 -12.70 -8.43 0.52
C SER A 173 -12.40 -6.99 0.11
N MET A 174 -11.14 -6.58 0.30
CA MET A 174 -10.60 -5.33 -0.23
C MET A 174 -9.27 -5.55 -0.94
N PHE A 175 -8.88 -4.59 -1.78
CA PHE A 175 -7.68 -4.67 -2.60
C PHE A 175 -6.79 -3.45 -2.41
N ILE A 176 -5.56 -3.67 -1.95
CA ILE A 176 -4.56 -2.62 -1.80
C ILE A 176 -3.39 -2.90 -2.74
N ARG A 177 -3.10 -1.97 -3.64
CA ARG A 177 -1.89 -1.99 -4.45
C ARG A 177 -0.79 -1.20 -3.78
N CYS A 178 0.41 -1.77 -3.75
CA CYS A 178 1.65 -1.02 -3.57
C CYS A 178 2.42 -1.07 -4.88
N PHE A 179 2.88 0.07 -5.38
CA PHE A 179 3.84 0.09 -6.46
C PHE A 179 4.95 1.11 -6.25
N ILE A 180 6.13 0.75 -6.71
CA ILE A 180 7.34 1.54 -6.57
C ILE A 180 7.59 2.30 -7.87
N ASP A 181 7.71 3.61 -7.77
CA ASP A 181 8.02 4.49 -8.88
C ASP A 181 9.54 4.65 -9.03
N PHE A 182 10.13 3.84 -9.94
CA PHE A 182 11.55 3.87 -10.29
C PHE A 182 11.91 4.96 -11.31
N GLU A 183 10.94 5.42 -12.09
CA GLU A 183 11.15 6.31 -13.24
C GLU A 183 10.90 7.79 -12.91
N SER A 184 10.56 8.10 -11.65
CA SER A 184 10.08 9.42 -11.23
C SER A 184 8.90 9.88 -12.09
N MET A 185 7.91 9.02 -12.21
CA MET A 185 6.70 9.24 -13.01
C MET A 185 6.02 10.57 -12.61
N PRO A 186 5.60 11.39 -13.59
CA PRO A 186 4.84 12.62 -13.30
C PRO A 186 3.59 12.28 -12.48
N LYS A 187 3.34 13.05 -11.41
CA LYS A 187 2.22 12.78 -10.47
C LYS A 187 0.88 12.64 -11.19
N MET A 188 0.66 13.39 -12.27
CA MET A 188 -0.56 13.35 -13.08
C MET A 188 -0.78 12.05 -13.86
N CYS A 189 0.25 11.23 -14.07
CA CYS A 189 0.13 9.93 -14.71
C CYS A 189 -0.33 8.84 -13.72
N ILE A 190 -0.19 9.07 -12.41
CA ILE A 190 -0.51 8.07 -11.38
C ILE A 190 -1.97 7.59 -11.47
N PRO A 191 -3.00 8.46 -11.60
CA PRO A 191 -4.38 8.00 -11.77
C PRO A 191 -4.58 7.13 -13.01
N TYR A 192 -3.90 7.45 -14.13
CA TYR A 192 -3.98 6.65 -15.35
C TYR A 192 -3.43 5.23 -15.14
N VAL A 193 -2.24 5.11 -14.54
CA VAL A 193 -1.61 3.80 -14.26
C VAL A 193 -2.46 2.94 -13.34
N ILE A 194 -3.17 3.57 -12.39
CA ILE A 194 -4.01 2.87 -11.42
C ILE A 194 -5.31 2.38 -12.07
N ASN A 195 -5.91 3.19 -12.95
CA ASN A 195 -7.16 2.87 -13.65
C ASN A 195 -6.96 1.98 -14.89
N LEU A 196 -5.72 1.71 -15.28
CA LEU A 196 -5.41 0.83 -16.40
C LEU A 196 -5.98 -0.56 -16.15
N ASN A 197 -6.61 -1.14 -17.17
CA ASN A 197 -7.23 -2.46 -17.06
C ASN A 197 -6.16 -3.53 -16.74
N LEU A 198 -6.20 -4.02 -15.50
CA LEU A 198 -5.28 -5.04 -14.99
C LEU A 198 -5.41 -6.39 -15.71
N GLY A 199 -6.52 -6.64 -16.41
CA GLY A 199 -6.73 -7.84 -17.22
C GLY A 199 -5.97 -7.83 -18.54
N LEU A 200 -5.32 -6.72 -18.92
CA LEU A 200 -4.48 -6.67 -20.11
C LEU A 200 -3.14 -7.38 -19.86
N PRO A 201 -2.53 -8.02 -20.88
CA PRO A 201 -1.15 -8.50 -20.81
C PRO A 201 -0.19 -7.41 -20.32
N ILE A 202 0.79 -7.78 -19.49
CA ILE A 202 1.75 -6.83 -18.87
C ILE A 202 2.44 -5.95 -19.92
N SER A 203 2.87 -6.53 -21.03
CA SER A 203 3.52 -5.78 -22.12
C SER A 203 2.62 -4.70 -22.74
N ILE A 204 1.30 -4.95 -22.79
CA ILE A 204 0.32 -3.96 -23.26
C ILE A 204 0.15 -2.86 -22.22
N GLN A 205 0.11 -3.23 -20.93
CA GLN A 205 0.04 -2.26 -19.86
C GLN A 205 1.25 -1.31 -19.86
N GLU A 206 2.46 -1.86 -19.93
CA GLU A 206 3.71 -1.10 -19.97
C GLU A 206 3.76 -0.14 -21.16
N LYS A 207 3.38 -0.61 -22.35
CA LYS A 207 3.33 0.23 -23.55
C LYS A 207 2.35 1.40 -23.40
N ALA A 208 1.18 1.14 -22.82
CA ALA A 208 0.18 2.18 -22.57
C ALA A 208 0.68 3.23 -21.57
N ILE A 209 1.34 2.80 -20.50
CA ILE A 209 1.92 3.69 -19.49
C ILE A 209 3.01 4.57 -20.13
N GLN A 210 3.94 3.99 -20.88
CA GLN A 210 5.01 4.74 -21.54
C GLN A 210 4.47 5.76 -22.55
N THR A 211 3.45 5.38 -23.32
CA THR A 211 2.78 6.27 -24.27
C THR A 211 2.16 7.48 -23.56
N GLU A 212 1.48 7.28 -22.43
CA GLU A 212 0.88 8.38 -21.66
C GLU A 212 1.95 9.27 -21.02
N ILE A 213 3.04 8.71 -20.50
CA ILE A 213 4.16 9.48 -19.95
C ILE A 213 4.77 10.39 -21.03
N GLU A 214 5.03 9.86 -22.22
CA GLU A 214 5.61 10.61 -23.33
C GLU A 214 4.68 11.73 -23.82
N LYS A 215 3.38 11.42 -23.97
CA LYS A 215 2.35 12.41 -24.33
C LYS A 215 2.29 13.57 -23.33
N ARG A 216 2.43 13.30 -22.03
CA ARG A 216 2.41 14.34 -20.99
C ARG A 216 3.70 15.17 -20.97
N ARG A 217 4.85 14.53 -21.21
CA ARG A 217 6.14 15.24 -21.34
C ARG A 217 6.13 16.21 -22.52
N THR A 218 5.66 15.77 -23.69
CA THR A 218 5.56 16.64 -24.87
C THR A 218 4.59 17.80 -24.67
N ALA A 219 3.43 17.56 -24.02
CA ALA A 219 2.49 18.61 -23.67
C ALA A 219 3.11 19.66 -22.74
N ALA A 220 3.86 19.25 -21.72
CA ALA A 220 4.54 20.16 -20.79
C ALA A 220 5.65 20.99 -21.48
N SER A 221 6.37 20.41 -22.43
CA SER A 221 7.39 21.12 -23.22
C SER A 221 6.81 22.07 -24.26
N SER A 222 5.56 21.86 -24.71
CA SER A 222 4.89 22.68 -25.73
C SER A 222 4.24 23.97 -25.20
N GLY A 223 4.36 24.28 -23.90
CA GLY A 223 3.95 25.58 -23.34
C GLY A 223 2.44 25.85 -23.30
N ASN A 224 1.58 24.85 -23.54
CA ASN A 224 0.14 25.01 -23.39
C ASN A 224 -0.24 24.93 -21.89
N CYS A 225 -0.15 26.08 -21.22
CA CYS A 225 -0.71 26.31 -19.90
C CYS A 225 -2.25 26.23 -20.02
N TYR A 226 -2.83 25.06 -19.79
CA TYR A 226 -4.23 24.99 -19.43
C TYR A 226 -4.35 25.52 -18.01
N THR A 227 -5.01 26.67 -17.88
CA THR A 227 -5.44 27.22 -16.60
C THR A 227 -6.32 26.19 -15.90
N GLU A 228 -5.76 25.49 -14.92
CA GLU A 228 -6.54 24.70 -13.98
C GLU A 228 -7.41 25.67 -13.17
N SER A 229 -8.71 25.58 -13.41
CA SER A 229 -9.72 26.17 -12.55
C SER A 229 -9.57 25.56 -11.16
N SER A 230 -9.06 26.38 -10.25
CA SER A 230 -9.07 26.13 -8.82
C SER A 230 -10.49 25.81 -8.38
N THR A 231 -10.79 24.53 -8.11
CA THR A 231 -11.93 24.19 -7.27
C THR A 231 -11.46 24.29 -5.83
N LYS A 232 -11.51 25.51 -5.30
CA LYS A 232 -11.52 25.74 -3.85
C LYS A 232 -12.77 25.04 -3.30
N ILE A 233 -12.57 24.07 -2.42
CA ILE A 233 -13.60 23.69 -1.44
C ILE A 233 -13.14 24.34 -0.14
N ASP A 234 -13.49 25.62 0.01
CA ASP A 234 -13.62 26.28 1.31
C ASP A 234 -15.12 26.48 1.57
N ASP A 235 -15.50 26.37 2.84
CA ASP A 235 -16.79 26.76 3.44
C ASP A 235 -17.97 25.77 3.40
N LEU A 236 -17.85 24.68 4.15
CA LEU A 236 -18.99 24.20 4.97
C LEU A 236 -18.97 24.94 6.31
N LYS A 237 -19.49 26.17 6.31
CA LYS A 237 -19.99 26.81 7.53
C LYS A 237 -21.25 26.06 7.97
N VAL A 238 -21.12 25.41 9.12
CA VAL A 238 -22.23 24.95 9.95
C VAL A 238 -23.07 26.17 10.35
N ASN A 239 -24.34 26.15 9.98
CA ASN A 239 -25.38 27.00 10.58
C ASN A 239 -26.62 26.11 10.82
N LYS A 240 -26.63 25.42 11.96
CA LYS A 240 -27.72 25.41 12.94
C LYS A 240 -27.28 24.67 14.20
#